data_AF-A0A2T2VB73-F1
#
_entry.id   AF-A0A2T2VB73-F1
#
_cell.length_a   1.000
_cell.length_b   1.000
_cell.length_c   1.000
_cell.angle_alpha   90.00
_cell.angle_beta   90.00
_cell.angle_gamma   90.00
#
_symmetry.space_group_name_H-M   'P 1'
#
loop_
_entity.id
_entity.type
_entity.pdbx_description
1 polymer ?
#
loop_
_entity_poly.entity_id
_entity_poly.type
_entity_poly.pdbx_seq_one_letter_code
_entity_poly.pdbx_strand_id
1 'polypeptide(L)'
;MYLTRKFHVEGTDQLERLSRSSAGLWNRICKWYWRTAGRQDHWLSKTATQRWHCKKHESLPSQTAQAVADQFYDAVGSWHESDRQGDPPKRCDKTHNVLRWKSQGVTLRDDGVLR
;
A
#
# COMPACT_ATOMS: atom_id res chain seq x y z
N MET A 1 17.71 -7.32 6.22
CA MET A 1 16.56 -7.76 7.03
C MET A 1 15.95 -6.53 7.69
N TYR A 2 14.77 -6.07 7.26
CA TYR A 2 14.10 -4.91 7.86
C TYR A 2 13.16 -5.37 8.97
N LEU A 3 13.40 -4.96 10.22
CA LEU A 3 12.50 -5.24 11.33
C LEU A 3 11.25 -4.37 11.20
N THR A 4 10.12 -4.98 10.85
CA THR A 4 8.83 -4.28 10.84
C THR A 4 8.18 -4.43 12.20
N ARG A 5 8.00 -3.32 12.94
CA ARG A 5 7.22 -3.31 14.17
C ARG A 5 5.73 -3.21 13.83
N LYS A 6 4.92 -4.10 14.41
CA LYS A 6 3.45 -4.06 14.32
C LYS A 6 2.91 -3.52 15.63
N PHE A 7 2.07 -2.51 15.57
CA PHE A 7 1.39 -1.94 16.73
C PHE A 7 -0.11 -2.16 16.57
N HIS A 8 -0.76 -2.63 17.64
CA HIS A 8 -2.21 -2.63 17.72
C HIS A 8 -2.61 -1.33 18.41
N VAL A 9 -3.15 -0.40 17.64
CA VAL A 9 -3.69 0.87 18.13
C VAL A 9 -5.20 0.77 18.00
N GLU A 10 -5.94 1.15 19.04
CA GLU A 10 -7.41 1.18 18.97
C GLU A 10 -7.87 2.09 17.82
N GLY A 11 -8.97 1.68 17.18
CA GLY A 11 -9.50 2.34 16.00
C GLY A 11 -10.00 3.74 16.34
N THR A 12 -9.20 4.76 16.03
CA THR A 12 -9.66 6.15 16.04
C THR A 12 -10.27 6.51 14.68
N ASP A 13 -11.20 7.46 14.65
CA ASP A 13 -11.81 7.96 13.40
C ASP A 13 -10.75 8.40 12.37
N GLN A 14 -9.64 8.97 12.84
CA GLN A 14 -8.53 9.38 12.00
C GLN A 14 -7.83 8.17 11.35
N LEU A 15 -7.55 7.12 12.13
CA LEU A 15 -6.95 5.88 11.62
C LEU A 15 -7.91 5.15 10.68
N GLU A 16 -9.21 5.15 10.96
CA GLU A 16 -10.21 4.55 10.08
C GLU A 16 -10.25 5.29 8.73
N ARG A 17 -10.28 6.64 8.74
CA ARG A 17 -10.26 7.45 7.53
C ARG A 17 -8.99 7.21 6.70
N LEU A 18 -7.83 7.12 7.34
CA LEU A 18 -6.57 6.79 6.68
C LEU A 18 -6.59 5.37 6.09
N SER A 19 -7.12 4.40 6.84
CA SER A 19 -7.23 3.00 6.40
C SER A 19 -8.13 2.85 5.19
N ARG A 20 -9.28 3.55 5.16
CA ARG A 20 -10.18 3.59 4.00
C ARG A 20 -9.53 4.26 2.79
N SER A 21 -8.82 5.37 3.00
CA SER A 21 -8.10 6.04 1.92
C SER A 21 -6.97 5.16 1.34
N SER A 22 -6.24 4.45 2.22
CA SER A 22 -5.25 3.44 1.84
C SER A 22 -5.88 2.31 1.00
N ALA A 23 -7.06 1.84 1.39
CA ALA A 23 -7.81 0.84 0.62
C ALA A 23 -8.21 1.35 -0.77
N GLY A 24 -8.69 2.60 -0.86
CA GLY A 24 -9.01 3.25 -2.12
C GLY A 24 -7.81 3.32 -3.07
N LEU A 25 -6.64 3.70 -2.56
CA LEU A 25 -5.40 3.74 -3.34
C LEU A 25 -4.96 2.34 -3.78
N TRP A 26 -4.98 1.34 -2.86
CA TRP A 26 -4.70 -0.06 -3.20
C TRP A 26 -5.60 -0.54 -4.33
N ASN A 27 -6.91 -0.33 -4.19
CA ASN A 27 -7.92 -0.76 -5.16
C ASN A 27 -7.68 -0.12 -6.53
N ARG A 28 -7.26 1.15 -6.57
CA ARG A 28 -6.92 1.85 -7.82
C ARG A 28 -5.70 1.23 -8.49
N ILE A 29 -4.62 1.01 -7.75
CA ILE A 29 -3.40 0.37 -8.26
C ILE A 29 -3.71 -1.06 -8.75
N CYS A 30 -4.43 -1.84 -7.93
CA CYS A 30 -4.86 -3.20 -8.24
C CYS A 30 -5.69 -3.27 -9.52
N LYS A 31 -6.72 -2.42 -9.66
CA LYS A 31 -7.55 -2.35 -10.87
C LYS A 31 -6.72 -2.00 -12.09
N TRP A 32 -5.85 -1.00 -11.97
CA TRP A 32 -5.00 -0.58 -13.08
C TRP A 32 -4.06 -1.72 -13.50
N TYR A 33 -3.38 -2.37 -12.55
CA TYR A 33 -2.47 -3.48 -12.82
C TYR A 33 -3.20 -4.63 -13.55
N TRP A 34 -4.34 -5.09 -13.06
CA TRP A 34 -5.06 -6.21 -13.67
C TRP A 34 -5.75 -5.85 -14.99
N ARG A 35 -6.15 -4.60 -15.19
CA ARG A 35 -6.80 -4.17 -16.45
C ARG A 35 -5.82 -3.82 -17.54
N THR A 36 -4.65 -3.28 -17.19
CA THR A 36 -3.69 -2.74 -18.15
C THR A 36 -2.47 -3.66 -18.24
N ALA A 37 -1.77 -3.85 -17.14
CA ALA A 37 -0.49 -4.54 -17.13
C ALA A 37 -0.62 -6.05 -17.40
N GLY A 38 -1.64 -6.70 -16.82
CA GLY A 38 -1.91 -8.12 -17.06
C GLY A 38 -2.32 -8.45 -18.50
N ARG A 39 -2.69 -7.46 -19.31
CA ARG A 39 -3.08 -7.64 -20.72
C ARG A 39 -1.98 -7.29 -21.72
N GLN A 40 -1.05 -6.42 -21.35
CA GLN A 40 -0.02 -5.88 -22.24
C GLN A 40 1.36 -6.53 -22.04
N ASP A 41 1.47 -7.50 -21.12
CA ASP A 41 2.72 -8.18 -20.71
C ASP A 41 3.87 -7.22 -20.31
N HIS A 42 3.52 -5.97 -20.05
CA HIS A 42 4.40 -4.89 -19.64
C HIS A 42 3.72 -4.14 -18.51
N TRP A 43 4.41 -3.99 -17.38
CA TRP A 43 3.90 -3.27 -16.23
C TRP A 43 4.77 -2.07 -15.88
N LEU A 44 4.15 -1.06 -15.27
CA LEU A 44 4.89 0.06 -14.69
C LEU A 44 5.80 -0.46 -13.58
N SER A 45 7.02 0.05 -13.54
CA SER A 45 7.89 -0.18 -12.39
C SER A 45 7.25 0.40 -11.12
N LYS A 46 7.63 -0.14 -9.95
CA LYS A 46 7.20 0.35 -8.63
C LYS A 46 7.35 1.86 -8.51
N THR A 47 8.49 2.40 -8.93
CA THR A 47 8.79 3.84 -8.92
C THR A 47 7.86 4.64 -9.83
N ALA A 48 7.54 4.13 -11.02
CA ALA A 48 6.62 4.80 -11.93
C ALA A 48 5.19 4.83 -11.36
N THR A 49 4.73 3.73 -10.77
CA THR A 49 3.44 3.67 -10.06
C THR A 49 3.39 4.63 -8.87
N GLN A 50 4.45 4.71 -8.06
CA GLN A 50 4.53 5.69 -6.98
C GLN A 50 4.43 7.13 -7.52
N ARG A 51 5.16 7.44 -8.59
CA ARG A 51 5.13 8.78 -9.20
C ARG A 51 3.74 9.15 -9.72
N TRP A 52 3.02 8.20 -10.29
CA TRP A 52 1.72 8.45 -10.90
C TRP A 52 0.57 8.46 -9.89
N HIS A 53 0.50 7.46 -9.01
CA HIS A 53 -0.64 7.28 -8.10
C HIS A 53 -0.45 7.89 -6.71
N CYS A 54 0.80 8.09 -6.25
CA CYS A 54 1.07 8.50 -4.87
C CYS A 54 1.48 9.98 -4.73
N LYS A 55 1.99 10.60 -5.81
CA LYS A 55 2.41 12.01 -5.77
C LYS A 55 1.19 12.92 -5.60
N LYS A 56 1.24 13.82 -4.60
CA LYS A 56 0.15 14.76 -4.24
C LYS A 56 -1.18 14.06 -3.92
N HIS A 57 -1.16 12.87 -3.31
CA HIS A 57 -2.40 12.23 -2.87
C HIS A 57 -3.13 13.12 -1.86
N GLU A 58 -4.41 13.39 -2.10
CA GLU A 58 -5.18 14.41 -1.37
C GLU A 58 -5.39 14.10 0.12
N SER A 59 -5.47 12.81 0.45
CA SER A 59 -5.86 12.35 1.79
C SER A 59 -4.81 11.51 2.51
N LEU A 60 -3.70 11.17 1.84
CA LEU A 60 -2.62 10.38 2.44
C LEU A 60 -1.32 11.17 2.39
N PRO A 61 -0.54 11.21 3.48
CA PRO A 61 0.84 11.66 3.41
C PRO A 61 1.59 10.90 2.32
N SER A 62 2.45 11.59 1.57
CA SER A 62 3.18 11.03 0.42
C SER A 62 3.89 9.71 0.75
N GLN A 63 4.53 9.64 1.92
CA GLN A 63 5.23 8.43 2.35
C GLN A 63 4.30 7.25 2.64
N THR A 64 3.12 7.51 3.23
CA THR A 64 2.07 6.51 3.45
C THR A 64 1.50 6.02 2.12
N ALA A 65 1.22 6.93 1.19
CA ALA A 65 0.75 6.57 -0.15
C ALA A 65 1.77 5.68 -0.88
N GLN A 66 3.06 6.04 -0.83
CA GLN A 66 4.13 5.19 -1.36
C GLN A 66 4.19 3.82 -0.67
N ALA A 67 4.00 3.75 0.65
CA ALA A 67 3.97 2.48 1.38
C ALA A 67 2.80 1.58 0.93
N VAL A 68 1.66 2.14 0.51
CA VAL A 68 0.57 1.35 -0.09
C VAL A 68 1.00 0.75 -1.43
N ALA A 69 1.68 1.53 -2.27
CA ALA A 69 2.25 0.99 -3.51
C ALA A 69 3.29 -0.10 -3.21
N ASP A 70 4.14 0.09 -2.19
CA ASP A 70 5.10 -0.91 -1.75
C ASP A 70 4.39 -2.22 -1.39
N GLN A 71 3.35 -2.17 -0.58
CA GLN A 71 2.54 -3.35 -0.23
C GLN A 71 2.02 -4.11 -1.45
N PHE A 72 1.53 -3.38 -2.46
CA PHE A 72 0.99 -4.01 -3.66
C PHE A 72 2.08 -4.71 -4.47
N TYR A 73 3.22 -4.04 -4.68
CA TYR A 73 4.34 -4.62 -5.42
C TYR A 73 5.01 -5.76 -4.65
N ASP A 74 5.06 -5.72 -3.33
CA ASP A 74 5.55 -6.84 -2.52
C ASP A 74 4.64 -8.07 -2.71
N ALA A 75 3.32 -7.87 -2.69
CA ALA A 75 2.35 -8.96 -2.90
C ALA A 75 2.38 -9.53 -4.32
N VAL A 76 2.48 -8.67 -5.34
CA VAL A 76 2.61 -9.09 -6.74
C VAL A 76 3.95 -9.76 -7.00
N GLY A 77 5.04 -9.20 -6.47
CA GLY A 77 6.39 -9.74 -6.59
C GLY A 77 6.47 -11.14 -5.99
N SER A 78 5.98 -11.32 -4.76
CA SER A 78 5.92 -12.64 -4.12
C SER A 78 5.12 -13.67 -4.94
N TRP A 79 4.04 -13.27 -5.61
CA TRP A 79 3.28 -14.15 -6.50
C TRP A 79 4.05 -14.49 -7.78
N HIS A 80 4.81 -13.57 -8.36
CA HIS A 80 5.67 -13.91 -9.50
C HIS A 80 6.84 -14.81 -9.09
N GLU A 81 7.45 -14.57 -7.93
CA GLU A 81 8.53 -15.40 -7.38
C GLU A 81 8.07 -16.83 -7.09
N SER A 82 6.79 -17.04 -6.74
CA SER A 82 6.19 -18.37 -6.57
C SER A 82 5.78 -19.02 -7.90
N ASP A 83 6.32 -18.56 -9.04
CA ASP A 83 5.95 -19.04 -10.37
C ASP A 83 4.44 -18.90 -10.64
N ARG A 84 3.83 -17.85 -10.07
CA ARG A 84 2.39 -17.56 -10.12
C ARG A 84 1.52 -18.62 -9.45
N GLN A 85 2.09 -19.44 -8.57
CA GLN A 85 1.34 -20.37 -7.73
C GLN A 85 0.62 -19.62 -6.61
N GLY A 86 -0.63 -20.00 -6.36
CA GLY A 86 -1.52 -19.40 -5.36
C GLY A 86 -2.34 -18.22 -5.88
N ASP A 87 -3.04 -17.55 -4.96
CA ASP A 87 -3.95 -16.47 -5.29
C ASP A 87 -3.20 -15.14 -5.49
N PRO A 88 -3.23 -14.55 -6.70
CA PRO A 88 -2.67 -13.23 -6.90
C PRO A 88 -3.41 -12.16 -6.10
N PRO A 89 -2.79 -11.01 -5.82
CA PRO A 89 -3.42 -9.87 -5.14
C PRO A 89 -4.48 -9.21 -6.05
N LYS A 90 -5.65 -9.86 -6.18
CA LYS A 90 -6.78 -9.48 -7.03
C LYS A 90 -7.86 -8.68 -6.31
N ARG A 91 -7.78 -8.60 -4.97
CA ARG A 91 -8.79 -7.90 -4.19
C ARG A 91 -8.68 -6.39 -4.40
N CYS A 92 -9.53 -5.87 -5.28
CA CYS A 92 -9.57 -4.45 -5.65
C CYS A 92 -10.85 -3.73 -5.18
N ASP A 93 -11.52 -4.29 -4.17
CA ASP A 93 -12.75 -3.82 -3.53
C ASP A 93 -12.58 -3.71 -1.99
N LYS A 94 -11.34 -3.56 -1.51
CA LYS A 94 -11.05 -3.41 -0.09
C LYS A 94 -11.78 -2.19 0.47
N THR A 95 -12.44 -2.36 1.62
CA THR A 95 -12.98 -1.25 2.43
C THR A 95 -11.92 -0.64 3.32
N HIS A 96 -11.04 -1.47 3.86
CA HIS A 96 -9.94 -1.09 4.73
C HIS A 96 -8.64 -1.74 4.26
N ASN A 97 -7.52 -1.08 4.50
CA ASN A 97 -6.20 -1.63 4.19
C ASN A 97 -5.24 -1.39 5.35
N VAL A 98 -4.28 -2.30 5.51
CA VAL A 98 -3.28 -2.18 6.56
C VAL A 98 -2.46 -0.91 6.33
N LEU A 99 -2.49 0.00 7.29
CA LEU A 99 -1.64 1.18 7.27
C LEU A 99 -0.20 0.75 7.50
N ARG A 100 0.68 1.15 6.59
CA ARG A 100 2.13 1.07 6.76
C ARG A 100 2.69 2.46 6.58
N TRP A 101 3.66 2.79 7.42
CA TRP A 101 4.42 4.02 7.33
C TRP A 101 5.86 3.69 7.02
N LYS A 102 6.51 4.54 6.24
CA LYS A 102 7.97 4.51 6.13
C LYS A 102 8.54 5.11 7.42
N SER A 103 9.67 4.59 7.87
CA SER A 103 10.33 5.04 9.11
C SER A 103 10.64 6.53 9.14
N GLN A 104 10.81 7.17 7.97
CA GLN A 104 11.03 8.61 7.84
C GLN A 104 9.75 9.45 7.91
N GLY A 105 8.58 8.82 8.08
CA GLY A 105 7.27 9.46 7.92
C GLY A 105 6.40 9.45 9.15
N VAL A 106 6.70 8.56 10.10
CA VAL A 106 6.03 8.50 11.40
C VAL A 106 7.05 8.05 12.44
N THR A 107 7.16 8.80 13.53
CA THR A 107 7.97 8.40 14.69
C THR A 107 7.02 8.01 15.80
N LEU A 108 7.04 6.74 16.20
CA LEU A 108 6.40 6.33 17.45
C LEU A 108 7.32 6.76 18.59
N ARG A 109 6.85 7.69 19.42
CA ARG A 109 7.55 8.07 20.65
C ARG A 109 7.35 7.00 21.73
N ASP A 110 8.22 7.03 22.74
CA ASP A 110 8.15 6.13 23.90
C ASP A 110 6.84 6.30 24.70
N ASP A 111 6.09 7.39 24.47
CA ASP A 111 4.78 7.66 25.05
C ASP A 111 3.60 6.96 24.32
N GLY A 112 3.88 6.22 23.24
CA GLY A 112 2.86 5.47 22.49
C GLY A 112 2.05 6.31 21.48
N VAL A 113 2.39 7.58 21.28
CA VAL A 113 1.68 8.48 20.35
C VAL A 113 2.34 8.48 18.97
N LEU A 114 1.54 8.32 17.91
CA LEU A 114 1.97 8.42 16.51
C LEU A 114 1.98 9.91 16.08
N ARG A 115 3.14 10.41 15.63
CA ARG A 115 3.29 11.72 14.97
C ARG A 115 4.06 11.61 13.66
#